data_AF-A0A529UP29-F1
#
_entry.id   AF-A0A529UP29-F1
#
_cell.length_a   1.000
_cell.length_b   1.000
_cell.length_c   1.000
_cell.angle_alpha   90.00
_cell.angle_beta   90.00
_cell.angle_gamma   90.00
#
_symmetry.space_group_name_H-M   'P 1'
#
loop_
_entity.id
_entity.type
_entity.pdbx_description
1 polymer ?
#
loop_
_entity_poly.entity_id
_entity_poly.type
_entity_poly.pdbx_seq_one_letter_code
_entity_poly.pdbx_strand_id
1 'polypeptide(L)' 'AGLISKYWFERYARLPVDIDVASEFRYREMPLSANDAAFFISQSGETADTLASLRYCRQAGMKIGAVVNVRESTMARESD' A
#
# COMPACT_ATOMS: atom_id res chain seq x y z
N ALA A 1 10.87 -6.55 -0.38
CA ALA A 1 10.00 -6.75 0.81
C ALA A 1 8.60 -7.20 0.39
N GLY A 2 7.83 -6.39 -0.34
CA GLY A 2 6.44 -6.72 -0.73
C GLY A 2 6.25 -8.06 -1.44
N LEU A 3 7.15 -8.42 -2.38
CA LEU A 3 7.05 -9.70 -3.09
C LEU A 3 7.15 -10.91 -2.16
N ILE A 4 7.99 -10.83 -1.12
CA ILE A 4 8.13 -11.90 -0.12
C ILE A 4 6.89 -11.94 0.77
N SER A 5 6.37 -10.77 1.19
CA SER A 5 5.18 -10.74 2.05
C SER A 5 3.94 -11.33 1.37
N LYS A 6 3.78 -11.19 0.05
CA LYS A 6 2.70 -11.85 -0.71
C LYS A 6 2.66 -13.35 -0.43
N TYR A 7 3.80 -14.04 -0.59
CA TYR A 7 3.89 -15.47 -0.29
C TYR A 7 3.51 -15.81 1.15
N TRP A 8 3.87 -14.97 2.12
CA TRP A 8 3.56 -15.20 3.53
C TRP A 8 2.09 -14.99 3.86
N PHE A 9 1.49 -13.90 3.38
CA PHE A 9 0.06 -13.66 3.57
C PHE A 9 -0.78 -14.75 2.92
N GLU A 10 -0.46 -15.15 1.69
CA GLU A 10 -1.20 -16.22 1.00
C GLU A 10 -1.01 -17.58 1.69
N ARG A 11 0.22 -17.90 2.12
CA ARG A 11 0.52 -19.20 2.75
C ARG A 11 -0.06 -19.33 4.14
N TYR A 12 0.18 -18.34 5.00
CA TYR A 12 -0.09 -18.44 6.43
C TYR A 12 -1.42 -17.81 6.83
N ALA A 13 -1.74 -16.63 6.30
CA ALA A 13 -2.99 -15.94 6.61
C ALA A 13 -4.15 -16.33 5.67
N ARG A 14 -3.85 -17.03 4.57
CA ARG A 14 -4.83 -17.44 3.54
C ARG A 14 -5.59 -16.26 2.94
N LEU A 15 -4.95 -15.09 2.88
CA LEU A 15 -5.52 -13.87 2.31
C LEU A 15 -5.09 -13.73 0.85
N PRO A 16 -6.00 -13.35 -0.07
CA PRO A 16 -5.62 -12.96 -1.42
C PRO A 16 -4.78 -11.68 -1.34
N VAL A 17 -3.63 -11.67 -2.01
CA VAL A 17 -2.75 -10.50 -2.04
C VAL A 17 -2.27 -10.25 -3.45
N ASP A 18 -2.49 -9.03 -3.93
CA ASP A 18 -1.89 -8.54 -5.16
C ASP A 18 -0.82 -7.49 -4.86
N ILE A 19 0.16 -7.43 -5.75
CA ILE A 19 1.29 -6.53 -5.63
C ILE A 19 1.57 -5.89 -6.98
N ASP A 20 1.75 -4.58 -6.95
CA ASP A 20 2.09 -3.78 -8.11
C ASP A 20 3.21 -2.80 -7.79
N VAL A 21 3.93 -2.38 -8.83
CA VAL A 21 4.82 -1.24 -8.75
C VAL A 21 3.98 0.02 -8.65
N ALA A 22 4.30 0.90 -7.69
CA ALA A 22 3.46 2.06 -7.38
C ALA A 22 3.22 2.98 -8.58
N SER A 23 4.22 3.18 -9.44
CA SER A 23 4.08 3.95 -10.67
C SER A 23 3.04 3.35 -11.60
N GLU A 24 3.04 2.04 -11.81
CA GLU A 24 2.09 1.33 -12.68
C GLU A 24 0.68 1.27 -12.07
N PHE A 25 0.59 1.00 -10.77
CA PHE A 25 -0.67 0.90 -10.04
C PHE A 25 -1.56 2.13 -10.24
N ARG A 26 -0.95 3.32 -10.16
CA ARG A 26 -1.64 4.59 -10.32
C ARG A 26 -2.26 4.75 -11.71
N TYR A 27 -1.61 4.24 -12.76
CA TYR A 27 -2.07 4.43 -14.15
C TYR A 27 -3.00 3.31 -14.63
N ARG A 28 -3.08 2.18 -13.91
CA ARG A 28 -3.91 1.04 -14.30
C ARG A 28 -5.38 1.17 -13.90
N GLU A 29 -5.74 2.20 -13.12
CA GLU A 29 -7.11 2.41 -12.58
C GLU A 29 -7.73 1.10 -12.07
N MET A 30 -6.95 0.38 -11.25
CA MET A 30 -7.37 -0.94 -10.78
C MET A 30 -8.70 -0.81 -10.02
N PRO A 31 -9.69 -1.69 -10.26
CA PRO A 31 -10.93 -1.66 -9.50
C PRO A 31 -10.64 -1.85 -8.01
N LEU A 32 -10.91 -0.83 -7.20
CA LEU A 32 -10.71 -0.85 -5.76
C LEU A 32 -12.03 -1.06 -5.03
N SER A 33 -12.00 -1.87 -3.96
CA SER A 33 -13.14 -2.09 -3.08
C SER A 33 -12.85 -1.54 -1.70
N ALA A 34 -13.85 -0.92 -1.06
CA ALA A 34 -13.73 -0.45 0.33
C ALA A 34 -13.60 -1.59 1.35
N ASN A 35 -13.90 -2.84 0.95
CA ASN A 35 -13.68 -4.02 1.78
C ASN A 35 -12.22 -4.51 1.76
N ASP A 36 -11.40 -3.98 0.86
CA ASP A 36 -9.99 -4.31 0.76
C ASP A 36 -9.13 -3.35 1.61
N ALA A 37 -7.89 -3.76 1.88
CA ALA A 37 -6.90 -2.93 2.55
C ALA A 37 -5.69 -2.71 1.62
N ALA A 38 -5.16 -1.49 1.63
CA ALA A 38 -3.94 -1.13 0.91
C ALA A 38 -2.77 -1.08 1.89
N PHE A 39 -1.65 -1.69 1.50
CA PHE A 39 -0.47 -1.78 2.35
C PHE A 39 0.78 -1.26 1.62
N PHE A 40 1.45 -0.28 2.21
CA PHE A 40 2.59 0.42 1.61
C PHE A 40 3.87 0.16 2.39
N ILE A 41 5.00 0.13 1.70
CA ILE A 41 6.33 -0.04 2.32
C ILE A 41 7.24 1.04 1.76
N SER A 42 7.81 1.89 2.62
CA SER A 42 8.76 2.91 2.20
C SER A 42 9.82 3.16 3.26
N GLN A 43 11.08 3.23 2.86
CA GLN A 43 12.17 3.53 3.78
C GLN A 43 12.13 4.99 4.24
N SER A 44 11.92 5.94 3.33
CA SER A 44 11.83 7.36 3.65
C SER A 44 10.43 7.79 4.09
N GLY A 45 9.39 7.08 3.63
CA GLY A 45 8.00 7.49 3.78
C GLY A 45 7.61 8.71 2.93
N GLU A 46 8.47 9.11 1.98
CA GLU A 46 8.28 10.27 1.09
C GLU A 46 8.34 9.89 -0.39
N THR A 47 8.47 8.60 -0.73
CA THR A 47 8.56 8.14 -2.13
C THR A 47 7.31 8.56 -2.90
N ALA A 48 7.47 9.47 -3.87
CA ALA A 48 6.36 10.22 -4.48
C ALA A 48 5.28 9.32 -5.09
N ASP A 49 5.66 8.34 -5.91
CA ASP A 49 4.70 7.45 -6.56
C ASP A 49 3.95 6.58 -5.54
N THR A 50 4.65 6.08 -4.52
CA THR A 50 4.03 5.31 -3.43
C THR A 50 3.04 6.17 -2.63
N LEU A 51 3.38 7.44 -2.38
CA LEU A 51 2.51 8.37 -1.65
C LEU A 51 1.27 8.74 -2.48
N ALA A 52 1.45 8.92 -3.79
CA ALA A 52 0.33 9.15 -4.70
C ALA A 52 -0.63 7.96 -4.73
N SER A 53 -0.11 6.73 -4.79
CA SER A 53 -0.92 5.50 -4.74
C SER A 53 -1.65 5.33 -3.41
N LEU A 54 -1.02 5.69 -2.29
CA LEU A 54 -1.66 5.73 -0.97
C LEU A 54 -2.86 6.66 -0.95
N ARG A 55 -2.69 7.89 -1.45
CA ARG A 55 -3.78 8.87 -1.52
C ARG A 55 -4.90 8.42 -2.44
N TYR A 56 -4.59 7.77 -3.56
CA TYR A 56 -5.57 7.17 -4.45
C TYR A 56 -6.40 6.09 -3.75
N CYS A 57 -5.76 5.15 -3.05
CA CYS A 57 -6.48 4.12 -2.28
C CYS A 57 -7.35 4.71 -1.17
N ARG A 58 -6.87 5.76 -0.48
CA ARG A 58 -7.67 6.46 0.54
C ARG A 58 -8.90 7.13 -0.08
N GLN A 59 -8.76 7.77 -1.24
CA GLN A 59 -9.90 8.38 -1.94
C GLN A 59 -10.95 7.34 -2.35
N ALA A 60 -10.52 6.10 -2.62
CA ALA A 60 -11.41 4.97 -2.85
C ALA A 60 -12.03 4.36 -1.58
N GLY A 61 -11.71 4.89 -0.39
CA GLY A 61 -12.28 4.45 0.89
C GLY A 61 -11.63 3.20 1.50
N MET A 62 -10.49 2.76 0.97
CA MET A 62 -9.75 1.62 1.52
C MET A 62 -9.08 1.96 2.85
N LYS A 63 -8.90 0.94 3.70
CA LYS A 63 -8.02 1.04 4.88
C LYS A 63 -6.56 1.06 4.47
N ILE A 64 -5.77 1.93 5.11
CA ILE A 64 -4.38 2.17 4.75
C ILE A 64 -3.44 1.73 5.86
N GLY A 65 -2.60 0.74 5.57
CA GLY A 65 -1.45 0.37 6.41
C GLY A 65 -0.13 0.76 5.76
N ALA A 66 0.85 1.18 6.55
CA ALA A 66 2.20 1.44 6.05
C ALA A 66 3.31 0.93 6.98
N VAL A 67 4.35 0.35 6.39
CA VAL A 67 5.62 0.08 7.06
C VAL A 67 6.62 1.13 6.64
N VAL A 68 7.02 1.97 7.59
CA VAL A 68 7.99 3.04 7.39
C VAL A 68 9.13 2.96 8.40
N ASN A 69 10.30 3.48 8.00
CA ASN A 69 11.43 3.62 8.91
C ASN A 69 11.53 5.01 9.55
N VAL A 70 10.88 6.02 8.94
CA VAL A 70 10.83 7.40 9.45
C VAL A 70 9.43 7.68 9.99
N ARG A 71 9.31 7.84 11.32
CA ARG A 71 8.02 7.98 12.01
C ARG A 71 7.31 9.29 11.68
N GLU A 72 8.07 10.33 11.42
CA GLU A 72 7.58 11.67 11.08
C GLU A 72 7.42 11.85 9.57
N SER A 73 7.41 10.76 8.79
CA SER A 73 7.19 10.85 7.35
C SER A 73 5.73 11.12 7.00
N THR A 74 5.51 11.59 5.78
CA THR A 74 4.18 11.87 5.24
C THR A 74 3.33 10.61 5.20
N MET A 75 3.87 9.46 4.76
CA MET A 75 3.12 8.20 4.78
C MET A 75 2.74 7.76 6.20
N ALA A 76 3.58 7.96 7.21
CA ALA A 76 3.22 7.64 8.60
C ALA A 76 2.04 8.47 9.08
N ARG A 77 2.03 9.78 8.79
CA ARG A 77 0.91 10.67 9.16
C ARG A 77 -0.37 10.38 8.39
N GLU A 78 -0.22 9.98 7.13
CA GLU A 78 -1.33 9.67 6.25
C GLU A 78 -1.69 8.17 6.27
N SER A 79 -1.27 7.36 7.23
CA SER A 79 -1.77 5.97 7.38
C SER A 79 -2.77 5.88 8.52
N ASP A 80 -3.58 4.81 8.55
CA ASP A 80 -4.59 4.59 9.58
C ASP A 80 -4.03 3.88 10.83
#